data_AF-A0AAE0KQ37-F1
#
_entry.id   AF-A0AAE0KQ37-F1
#
_cell.length_a   1.000
_cell.length_b   1.000
_cell.length_c   1.000
_cell.angle_alpha   90.00
_cell.angle_beta   90.00
_cell.angle_gamma   90.00
#
_symmetry.space_group_name_H-M   'P 1'
#
loop_
_entity.id
_entity.type
_entity.pdbx_description
1 polymer ?
#
loop_
_entity_poly.entity_id
_entity_poly.type
_entity_poly.pdbx_seq_one_letter_code
_entity_poly.pdbx_strand_id
1 'polypeptide(L)'
;MKQNSGLRNSSVGLCTSRSFPTGHNRLSCNLTFSWSKHSALPAFPVTSIDEQGLFVYRALHDVGVRDKPTVCDSHSTPQTVEAGELVCVDLWRTFNHTINESGNGPFLRLAGSDSWIFEYKEGSKCMEAIPVEEGYWSYQVTNSFGLVLRRHPTHSTECCLYPEVACPGKSLVWVDRKVQCGGVTYVRVKDTSGWLFMSRNGQQTLRRVVVEEGSWMYQVINSAGLALRGHPDDSSASCVDPEIVFPDGSLVSTDKKVECGGTTYVRVKDTSGWLFLSLNGQQTLRRVIVEEGSWTYQVTNFAGLGLLRHPAHAIVNRMVAEETYPDGSLVQADRKVECGGITFVHVKDTSGWLFMSRSGVNTLRRVVEEEGVWTYKVTNKVGLALRRNPTHSPESCLVPEVLIPNHSLVRADKKVECGVDTFVRVSDTLGTGWLFVSRDGEQTLIEQKPQPIGQ
;
A
#
# COMPACT_ATOMS: atom_id res chain seq x y z
N MET A 1 30.21 -44.59 -22.12
CA MET A 1 29.18 -45.41 -21.45
C MET A 1 28.20 -44.47 -20.75
N LYS A 2 26.94 -44.48 -21.18
CA LYS A 2 25.86 -43.62 -20.68
C LYS A 2 25.34 -44.18 -19.35
N GLN A 3 25.16 -43.34 -18.34
CA GLN A 3 24.26 -43.63 -17.22
C GLN A 3 23.15 -42.57 -17.21
N ASN A 4 21.94 -43.06 -17.47
CA ASN A 4 20.67 -42.37 -17.30
C ASN A 4 20.27 -42.41 -15.83
N SER A 5 20.03 -41.26 -15.22
CA SER A 5 19.25 -41.16 -13.98
C SER A 5 17.97 -40.36 -14.27
N GLY A 6 16.84 -41.06 -14.16
CA GLY A 6 15.52 -40.58 -14.53
C GLY A 6 15.02 -39.42 -13.68
N LEU A 7 14.45 -38.43 -14.37
CA LEU A 7 13.65 -37.36 -13.79
C LEU A 7 12.23 -37.88 -13.52
N ARG A 8 11.81 -37.84 -12.26
CA ARG A 8 10.40 -37.95 -11.87
C ARG A 8 9.78 -36.56 -11.94
N ASN A 9 8.85 -36.38 -12.88
CA ASN A 9 7.95 -35.24 -12.92
C ASN A 9 6.87 -35.41 -11.85
N SER A 10 6.89 -34.57 -10.81
CA SER A 10 5.76 -34.35 -9.93
C SER A 10 5.00 -33.13 -10.41
N SER A 11 3.83 -33.37 -11.01
CA SER A 11 2.82 -32.39 -11.39
C SER A 11 2.28 -31.68 -10.15
N VAL A 12 2.50 -30.37 -10.06
CA VAL A 12 1.87 -29.50 -9.05
C VAL A 12 0.52 -29.05 -9.60
N GLY A 13 -0.55 -29.41 -8.89
CA GLY A 13 -1.92 -29.03 -9.22
C GLY A 13 -2.15 -27.54 -9.02
N LEU A 14 -2.62 -26.87 -10.07
CA LEU A 14 -3.13 -25.51 -10.04
C LEU A 14 -4.43 -25.46 -9.23
N CYS A 15 -4.41 -24.80 -8.07
CA CYS A 15 -5.62 -24.44 -7.34
C CYS A 15 -6.30 -23.27 -8.03
N THR A 16 -7.41 -23.55 -8.72
CA THR A 16 -8.33 -22.55 -9.24
C THR A 16 -9.22 -22.02 -8.10
N SER A 17 -9.26 -20.71 -7.96
CA SER A 17 -10.16 -19.98 -7.06
C SER A 17 -11.62 -20.27 -7.42
N ARG A 18 -12.37 -20.89 -6.51
CA ARG A 18 -13.82 -21.04 -6.63
C ARG A 18 -14.53 -19.84 -6.01
N SER A 19 -15.31 -19.17 -6.85
CA SER A 19 -16.35 -18.22 -6.47
C SER A 19 -17.51 -18.92 -5.75
N PHE A 20 -18.02 -18.30 -4.70
CA PHE A 20 -19.23 -18.73 -4.00
C PHE A 20 -20.49 -18.23 -4.73
N PRO A 21 -21.47 -19.09 -5.03
CA PRO A 21 -22.81 -18.65 -5.38
C PRO A 21 -23.69 -18.54 -4.13
N THR A 22 -24.29 -17.37 -3.92
CA THR A 22 -25.42 -17.16 -3.03
C THR A 22 -26.68 -17.76 -3.66
N GLY A 23 -27.19 -18.85 -3.10
CA GLY A 23 -28.42 -19.50 -3.55
C GLY A 23 -29.35 -19.81 -2.38
N HIS A 24 -30.42 -19.02 -2.28
CA HIS A 24 -31.59 -19.32 -1.46
C HIS A 24 -32.20 -20.67 -1.86
N ASN A 25 -32.53 -21.52 -0.88
CA ASN A 25 -33.63 -22.47 -1.01
C ASN A 25 -34.20 -22.81 0.38
N ARG A 26 -35.45 -22.39 0.60
CA ARG A 26 -36.33 -22.86 1.67
C ARG A 26 -36.91 -24.21 1.23
N LEU A 27 -36.67 -25.26 2.00
CA LEU A 27 -37.51 -26.46 1.98
C LEU A 27 -37.98 -26.72 3.42
N SER A 28 -39.28 -26.57 3.61
CA SER A 28 -40.00 -26.89 4.85
C SER A 28 -40.29 -28.39 4.89
N CYS A 29 -39.78 -29.07 5.91
CA CYS A 29 -40.14 -30.45 6.24
C CYS A 29 -41.10 -30.42 7.44
N ASN A 30 -42.37 -30.80 7.22
CA ASN A 30 -43.32 -31.01 8.31
C ASN A 30 -43.20 -32.46 8.80
N LEU A 31 -42.69 -32.62 10.03
CA LEU A 31 -42.78 -33.86 10.80
C LEU A 31 -43.56 -33.56 12.08
N THR A 32 -44.80 -34.06 12.15
CA THR A 32 -45.64 -34.00 13.35
C THR A 32 -45.29 -35.16 14.28
N PHE A 33 -44.73 -34.85 15.45
CA PHE A 33 -44.69 -35.75 16.61
C PHE A 33 -45.63 -35.19 17.69
N SER A 34 -46.60 -36.00 18.11
CA SER A 34 -47.51 -35.67 19.22
C SER A 34 -46.85 -36.04 20.55
N TRP A 35 -46.61 -35.05 21.40
CA TRP A 35 -46.31 -35.26 22.82
C TRP A 35 -47.45 -34.70 23.68
N SER A 36 -47.75 -35.44 24.74
CA SER A 36 -48.82 -35.24 25.71
C SER A 36 -48.66 -33.94 26.50
N LYS A 37 -49.80 -33.27 26.73
CA LYS A 37 -49.94 -31.98 27.41
C LYS A 37 -49.57 -32.08 28.89
N HIS A 38 -48.34 -31.68 29.24
CA HIS A 38 -48.09 -31.02 30.51
C HIS A 38 -48.09 -29.51 30.28
N SER A 39 -48.86 -28.80 31.08
CA SER A 39 -49.08 -27.36 31.03
C SER A 39 -47.76 -26.60 31.17
N ALA A 40 -47.15 -26.25 30.05
CA ALA A 40 -45.95 -25.41 30.01
C ALA A 40 -46.35 -24.00 30.43
N LEU A 41 -45.78 -23.53 31.54
CA LEU A 41 -45.76 -22.11 31.88
C LEU A 41 -45.16 -21.33 30.69
N PRO A 42 -45.64 -20.12 30.38
CA PRO A 42 -45.12 -19.32 29.29
C PRO A 42 -43.61 -19.09 29.52
N ALA A 43 -42.79 -19.64 28.63
CA ALA A 43 -41.35 -19.41 28.65
C ALA A 43 -41.11 -17.92 28.42
N PHE A 44 -40.68 -17.20 29.46
CA PHE A 44 -40.17 -15.84 29.29
C PHE A 44 -38.97 -15.90 28.34
N PRO A 45 -38.89 -15.05 27.31
CA PRO A 45 -37.78 -15.06 26.38
C PRO A 45 -36.50 -14.72 27.14
N VAL A 46 -35.62 -15.71 27.30
CA VAL A 46 -34.30 -15.48 27.85
C VAL A 46 -33.54 -14.62 26.85
N THR A 47 -33.38 -13.34 27.17
CA THR A 47 -32.57 -12.42 26.36
C THR A 47 -31.11 -12.65 26.71
N SER A 48 -30.34 -13.17 25.75
CA SER A 48 -28.88 -13.22 25.83
C SER A 48 -28.30 -11.92 25.29
N ILE A 49 -27.24 -11.45 25.93
CA ILE A 49 -26.38 -10.36 25.44
C ILE A 49 -25.10 -11.03 24.93
N ASP A 50 -24.87 -10.87 23.63
CA ASP A 50 -23.70 -11.39 22.93
C ASP A 50 -22.77 -10.22 22.59
N GLU A 51 -21.52 -10.28 23.04
CA GLU A 51 -20.48 -9.33 22.69
C GLU A 51 -19.36 -10.04 21.93
N GLN A 52 -19.14 -9.61 20.67
CA GLN A 52 -18.07 -10.13 19.83
C GLN A 52 -16.81 -9.29 20.01
N GLY A 53 -15.66 -9.93 20.05
CA GLY A 53 -14.39 -9.23 20.24
C GLY A 53 -13.20 -10.16 20.18
N LEU A 54 -12.06 -9.70 20.69
CA LEU A 54 -10.89 -10.54 20.91
C LEU A 54 -10.48 -10.38 22.37
N PHE A 55 -10.89 -11.34 23.19
CA PHE A 55 -10.62 -11.35 24.61
C PHE A 55 -9.58 -12.42 24.92
N VAL A 56 -8.79 -12.21 25.97
CA VAL A 56 -7.88 -13.23 26.49
C VAL A 56 -8.24 -13.51 27.93
N TYR A 57 -8.39 -14.78 28.28
CA TYR A 57 -8.70 -15.22 29.64
C TYR A 57 -7.63 -16.17 30.14
N ARG A 58 -7.36 -16.11 31.44
CA ARG A 58 -6.51 -17.05 32.18
C ARG A 58 -7.39 -17.98 33.01
N ALA A 59 -7.14 -19.27 32.92
CA ALA A 59 -7.78 -20.25 33.80
C ALA A 59 -7.22 -20.13 35.23
N LEU A 60 -8.09 -20.04 36.24
CA LEU A 60 -7.72 -20.02 37.66
C LEU A 60 -7.64 -21.44 38.24
N HIS A 61 -8.40 -22.36 37.64
CA HIS A 61 -8.48 -23.79 37.94
C HIS A 61 -8.57 -24.55 36.62
N ASP A 62 -8.51 -25.87 36.65
CA ASP A 62 -8.76 -26.66 35.44
C ASP A 62 -10.22 -26.46 34.98
N VAL A 63 -10.40 -26.00 33.74
CA VAL A 63 -11.72 -25.69 33.16
C VAL A 63 -12.02 -26.63 32.00
N GLY A 64 -13.04 -27.47 32.16
CA GLY A 64 -13.52 -28.35 31.11
C GLY A 64 -14.13 -27.57 29.94
N VAL A 65 -13.69 -27.87 28.72
CA VAL A 65 -14.21 -27.27 27.49
C VAL A 65 -15.54 -27.92 27.12
N ARG A 66 -16.50 -27.11 26.68
CA ARG A 66 -17.88 -27.52 26.37
C ARG A 66 -18.22 -27.35 24.90
N ASP A 67 -19.19 -28.10 24.40
CA ASP A 67 -19.74 -27.93 23.04
C ASP A 67 -20.88 -26.88 22.96
N LYS A 68 -21.35 -26.38 24.12
CA LYS A 68 -22.43 -25.41 24.26
C LYS A 68 -22.15 -24.43 25.41
N PRO A 69 -22.78 -23.24 25.43
CA PRO A 69 -22.67 -22.27 26.53
C PRO A 69 -23.47 -22.73 27.76
N THR A 70 -22.99 -23.77 28.42
CA THR A 70 -23.59 -24.37 29.63
C THR A 70 -22.50 -24.91 30.55
N VAL A 71 -22.77 -25.00 31.84
CA VAL A 71 -21.86 -25.66 32.80
C VAL A 71 -22.10 -27.17 32.92
N CYS A 72 -23.19 -27.68 32.33
CA CYS A 72 -23.60 -29.09 32.42
C CYS A 72 -22.53 -30.04 31.89
N ASP A 73 -22.19 -31.08 32.66
CA ASP A 73 -21.16 -32.05 32.30
C ASP A 73 -21.55 -32.93 31.10
N SER A 74 -22.85 -33.04 30.77
CA SER A 74 -23.30 -33.72 29.55
C SER A 74 -22.82 -33.06 28.26
N HIS A 75 -22.37 -31.80 28.36
CA HIS A 75 -21.81 -31.01 27.27
C HIS A 75 -20.28 -30.88 27.37
N SER A 76 -19.64 -31.62 28.28
CA SER A 76 -18.18 -31.68 28.35
C SER A 76 -17.60 -32.34 27.12
N THR A 77 -16.57 -31.71 26.56
CA THR A 77 -15.64 -32.37 25.66
C THR A 77 -14.52 -33.05 26.48
N PRO A 78 -13.68 -33.88 25.85
CA PRO A 78 -12.47 -34.41 26.49
C PRO A 78 -11.37 -33.35 26.75
N GLN A 79 -11.51 -32.15 26.19
CA GLN A 79 -10.52 -31.08 26.33
C GLN A 79 -10.69 -30.33 27.64
N THR A 80 -9.57 -29.97 28.25
CA THR A 80 -9.50 -29.18 29.48
C THR A 80 -8.49 -28.07 29.28
N VAL A 81 -8.79 -26.87 29.78
CA VAL A 81 -7.83 -25.76 29.89
C VAL A 81 -7.21 -25.85 31.28
N GLU A 82 -5.90 -26.05 31.36
CA GLU A 82 -5.22 -26.25 32.65
C GLU A 82 -5.11 -24.93 33.43
N ALA A 83 -5.05 -25.04 34.77
CA ALA A 83 -4.86 -23.88 35.63
C ALA A 83 -3.61 -23.06 35.23
N GLY A 84 -3.81 -21.76 35.02
CA GLY A 84 -2.78 -20.81 34.59
C GLY A 84 -2.65 -20.63 33.08
N GLU A 85 -3.24 -21.52 32.26
CA GLU A 85 -3.22 -21.37 30.81
C GLU A 85 -4.03 -20.17 30.33
N LEU A 86 -3.58 -19.57 29.22
CA LEU A 86 -4.32 -18.53 28.54
C LEU A 86 -5.06 -19.08 27.34
N VAL A 87 -6.28 -18.58 27.15
CA VAL A 87 -7.12 -18.85 25.98
C VAL A 87 -7.58 -17.56 25.32
N CYS A 88 -7.73 -17.61 24.01
CA CYS A 88 -8.30 -16.53 23.22
C CYS A 88 -9.79 -16.81 23.00
N VAL A 89 -10.62 -15.80 23.22
CA VAL A 89 -12.09 -15.86 23.16
C VAL A 89 -12.57 -14.84 22.13
N ASP A 90 -13.52 -15.23 21.28
CA ASP A 90 -14.06 -14.35 20.22
C ASP A 90 -15.52 -13.90 20.46
N LEU A 91 -16.20 -14.54 21.40
CA LEU A 91 -17.58 -14.22 21.77
C LEU A 91 -17.77 -14.41 23.28
N TRP A 92 -18.28 -13.35 23.91
CA TRP A 92 -18.71 -13.31 25.29
C TRP A 92 -20.25 -13.33 25.32
N ARG A 93 -20.85 -14.29 26.02
CA ARG A 93 -22.31 -14.44 26.13
C ARG A 93 -22.75 -14.38 27.58
N THR A 94 -23.64 -13.45 27.87
CA THR A 94 -24.28 -13.26 29.17
C THR A 94 -25.78 -13.47 29.06
N PHE A 95 -26.41 -14.11 30.04
CA PHE A 95 -27.87 -14.29 30.07
C PHE A 95 -28.46 -13.41 31.17
N ASN A 96 -29.44 -12.58 30.82
CA ASN A 96 -30.00 -11.56 31.72
C ASN A 96 -30.62 -12.10 33.02
N HIS A 97 -30.98 -13.37 33.08
CA HIS A 97 -31.65 -13.97 34.25
C HIS A 97 -30.75 -14.86 35.14
N THR A 98 -29.55 -15.27 34.72
CA THR A 98 -28.80 -16.32 35.43
C THR A 98 -27.59 -15.86 36.24
N ILE A 99 -27.10 -14.63 36.06
CA ILE A 99 -25.95 -14.15 36.85
C ILE A 99 -26.30 -14.12 38.35
N ASN A 100 -27.57 -13.89 38.70
CA ASN A 100 -27.95 -13.69 40.11
C ASN A 100 -28.47 -14.95 40.82
N GLU A 101 -29.00 -15.96 40.12
CA GLU A 101 -29.61 -17.13 40.79
C GLU A 101 -28.74 -18.39 40.75
N SER A 102 -27.98 -18.61 39.68
CA SER A 102 -27.17 -19.82 39.51
C SER A 102 -25.66 -19.61 39.71
N GLY A 103 -25.19 -18.36 39.65
CA GLY A 103 -23.76 -18.04 39.71
C GLY A 103 -22.94 -18.61 38.54
N ASN A 104 -23.58 -18.96 37.42
CA ASN A 104 -22.93 -19.55 36.26
C ASN A 104 -22.77 -18.53 35.12
N GLY A 105 -21.65 -18.66 34.41
CA GLY A 105 -21.28 -17.77 33.31
C GLY A 105 -20.64 -16.47 33.81
N PRO A 106 -20.36 -15.50 32.93
CA PRO A 106 -20.63 -15.54 31.50
C PRO A 106 -19.94 -16.68 30.74
N PHE A 107 -20.48 -17.04 29.57
CA PHE A 107 -19.94 -18.09 28.71
C PHE A 107 -19.04 -17.49 27.63
N LEU A 108 -17.91 -18.14 27.38
CA LEU A 108 -16.83 -17.63 26.55
C LEU A 108 -16.57 -18.62 25.42
N ARG A 109 -16.75 -18.20 24.16
CA ARG A 109 -16.45 -19.05 23.00
C ARG A 109 -14.97 -18.96 22.64
N LEU A 110 -14.31 -20.09 22.51
CA LEU A 110 -12.89 -20.17 22.16
C LEU A 110 -12.67 -19.77 20.69
N ALA A 111 -11.81 -18.79 20.45
CA ALA A 111 -11.53 -18.25 19.13
C ALA A 111 -11.03 -19.34 18.15
N GLY A 112 -11.66 -19.44 16.98
CA GLY A 112 -11.32 -20.43 15.95
C GLY A 112 -11.91 -21.83 16.20
N SER A 113 -12.92 -21.94 17.08
CA SER A 113 -13.70 -23.16 17.32
C SER A 113 -15.14 -22.81 17.74
N ASP A 114 -16.02 -23.80 17.79
CA ASP A 114 -17.38 -23.66 18.34
C ASP A 114 -17.47 -24.07 19.81
N SER A 115 -16.33 -24.25 20.47
CA SER A 115 -16.23 -24.69 21.85
C SER A 115 -16.36 -23.53 22.83
N TRP A 116 -16.87 -23.83 24.02
CA TRP A 116 -17.22 -22.88 25.05
C TRP A 116 -16.57 -23.21 26.39
N ILE A 117 -16.27 -22.18 27.16
CA ILE A 117 -15.92 -22.27 28.58
C ILE A 117 -16.77 -21.23 29.35
N PHE A 118 -16.53 -21.07 30.64
CA PHE A 118 -17.31 -20.16 31.49
C PHE A 118 -16.41 -19.41 32.47
N GLU A 119 -16.74 -18.16 32.75
CA GLU A 119 -15.99 -17.35 33.70
C GLU A 119 -16.30 -17.74 35.15
N TYR A 120 -17.55 -18.12 35.46
CA TYR A 120 -17.96 -18.62 36.78
C TYR A 120 -18.73 -19.93 36.67
N LYS A 121 -18.54 -20.81 37.66
CA LYS A 121 -19.35 -22.03 37.89
C LYS A 121 -19.80 -22.06 39.35
N GLU A 122 -21.11 -22.08 39.57
CA GLU A 122 -21.73 -22.13 40.90
C GLU A 122 -21.21 -21.03 41.83
N GLY A 123 -21.02 -19.82 41.29
CA GLY A 123 -20.51 -18.65 42.01
C GLY A 123 -18.98 -18.62 42.19
N SER A 124 -18.27 -19.71 41.85
CA SER A 124 -16.80 -19.76 41.89
C SER A 124 -16.21 -19.25 40.58
N LYS A 125 -15.23 -18.34 40.67
CA LYS A 125 -14.54 -17.79 39.48
C LYS A 125 -13.56 -18.81 38.92
N CYS A 126 -13.77 -19.20 37.66
CA CYS A 126 -12.97 -20.19 36.94
C CYS A 126 -11.98 -19.55 35.97
N MET A 127 -12.34 -18.40 35.38
CA MET A 127 -11.49 -17.67 34.44
C MET A 127 -11.32 -16.22 34.87
N GLU A 128 -10.21 -15.61 34.49
CA GLU A 128 -9.92 -14.20 34.73
C GLU A 128 -9.54 -13.51 33.42
N ALA A 129 -10.22 -12.42 33.09
CA ALA A 129 -9.89 -11.63 31.90
C ALA A 129 -8.51 -10.99 32.04
N ILE A 130 -7.67 -11.14 31.03
CA ILE A 130 -6.36 -10.52 30.95
C ILE A 130 -6.44 -9.33 29.99
N PRO A 131 -5.97 -8.13 30.40
CA PRO A 131 -5.95 -6.96 29.53
C PRO A 131 -5.19 -7.23 28.23
N VAL A 132 -5.83 -6.93 27.10
CA VAL A 132 -5.23 -7.00 25.78
C VAL A 132 -4.83 -5.58 25.36
N GLU A 133 -3.54 -5.37 25.11
CA GLU A 133 -3.01 -4.12 24.59
C GLU A 133 -3.21 -4.09 23.07
N GLU A 134 -3.94 -3.09 22.57
CA GLU A 134 -4.10 -2.86 21.13
C GLU A 134 -3.04 -1.87 20.62
N GLY A 135 -2.51 -2.13 19.43
CA GLY A 135 -1.55 -1.25 18.80
C GLY A 135 -0.98 -1.84 17.54
N TYR A 136 0.06 -1.23 16.99
CA TYR A 136 0.73 -1.73 15.79
C TYR A 136 2.22 -1.78 16.02
N TRP A 137 2.79 -2.98 15.93
CA TRP A 137 4.22 -3.20 16.19
C TRP A 137 4.81 -4.15 15.17
N SER A 138 6.12 -4.06 15.01
CA SER A 138 6.89 -4.97 14.16
C SER A 138 7.94 -5.70 14.99
N TYR A 139 8.12 -6.98 14.72
CA TYR A 139 9.08 -7.83 15.40
C TYR A 139 9.84 -8.67 14.38
N GLN A 140 11.13 -8.88 14.63
CA GLN A 140 11.92 -9.87 13.90
C GLN A 140 11.90 -11.19 14.65
N VAL A 141 11.66 -12.29 13.93
CA VAL A 141 11.81 -13.65 14.45
C VAL A 141 13.29 -13.96 14.65
N THR A 142 13.72 -14.14 15.89
CA THR A 142 15.13 -14.43 16.24
C THR A 142 15.44 -15.91 16.25
N ASN A 143 14.42 -16.77 16.36
CA ASN A 143 14.59 -18.22 16.28
C ASN A 143 14.98 -18.63 14.84
N SER A 144 16.13 -19.28 14.67
CA SER A 144 16.61 -19.74 13.36
C SER A 144 15.68 -20.75 12.69
N PHE A 145 14.92 -21.52 13.47
CA PHE A 145 13.94 -22.48 12.96
C PHE A 145 12.58 -21.86 12.64
N GLY A 146 12.41 -20.55 12.89
CA GLY A 146 11.14 -19.88 12.79
C GLY A 146 10.23 -20.07 14.01
N LEU A 147 8.99 -19.60 13.89
CA LEU A 147 7.95 -19.74 14.91
C LEU A 147 6.62 -20.08 14.27
N VAL A 148 5.83 -20.90 14.95
CA VAL A 148 4.53 -21.36 14.47
C VAL A 148 3.44 -20.56 15.14
N LEU A 149 2.44 -20.12 14.37
CA LEU A 149 1.26 -19.46 14.92
C LEU A 149 0.42 -20.41 15.78
N ARG A 150 -0.07 -19.91 16.91
CA ARG A 150 -0.94 -20.67 17.82
C ARG A 150 -2.33 -20.06 17.93
N ARG A 151 -3.35 -20.89 18.13
CA ARG A 151 -4.74 -20.44 18.36
C ARG A 151 -4.90 -19.62 19.64
N HIS A 152 -4.05 -19.89 20.64
CA HIS A 152 -4.09 -19.25 21.96
C HIS A 152 -2.70 -18.72 22.33
N PRO A 153 -2.61 -17.72 23.21
CA PRO A 153 -1.34 -17.19 23.71
C PRO A 153 -0.69 -18.16 24.72
N THR A 154 -0.19 -19.29 24.22
CA THR A 154 0.40 -20.39 24.98
C THR A 154 1.74 -20.84 24.39
N HIS A 155 2.46 -21.73 25.08
CA HIS A 155 3.60 -22.47 24.53
C HIS A 155 3.23 -23.86 24.01
N SER A 156 2.01 -24.34 24.27
CA SER A 156 1.57 -25.70 23.91
C SER A 156 1.54 -25.90 22.40
N THR A 157 2.24 -26.94 21.93
CA THR A 157 2.29 -27.37 20.52
C THR A 157 0.95 -27.90 20.01
N GLU A 158 0.05 -28.31 20.90
CA GLU A 158 -1.29 -28.75 20.53
C GLU A 158 -2.16 -27.61 20.01
N CYS A 159 -1.81 -26.36 20.35
CA CYS A 159 -2.49 -25.17 19.87
C CYS A 159 -1.92 -24.60 18.56
N CYS A 160 -0.96 -25.26 17.91
CA CYS A 160 -0.45 -24.81 16.61
C CYS A 160 -1.57 -24.78 15.55
N LEU A 161 -1.63 -23.74 14.73
CA LEU A 161 -2.57 -23.66 13.62
C LEU A 161 -2.15 -24.62 12.49
N TYR A 162 -3.13 -25.26 11.85
CA TYR A 162 -2.92 -26.16 10.71
C TYR A 162 -3.59 -25.60 9.43
N PRO A 163 -2.94 -25.64 8.24
CA PRO A 163 -1.54 -26.04 8.04
C PRO A 163 -0.58 -25.13 8.81
N GLU A 164 0.60 -25.65 9.13
CA GLU A 164 1.59 -24.96 9.98
C GLU A 164 2.01 -23.63 9.34
N VAL A 165 1.38 -22.54 9.77
CA VAL A 165 1.79 -21.19 9.36
C VAL A 165 3.03 -20.84 10.16
N ALA A 166 4.19 -21.11 9.57
CA ALA A 166 5.48 -20.77 10.14
C ALA A 166 5.91 -19.36 9.71
N CYS A 167 6.33 -18.56 10.68
CA CYS A 167 7.08 -17.32 10.50
C CYS A 167 8.57 -17.68 10.45
N PRO A 168 9.24 -17.64 9.29
CA PRO A 168 10.63 -18.08 9.16
C PRO A 168 11.59 -17.31 10.06
N GLY A 169 12.73 -17.91 10.39
CA GLY A 169 13.80 -17.20 11.10
C GLY A 169 14.24 -15.95 10.35
N LYS A 170 14.57 -14.88 11.10
CA LYS A 170 14.92 -13.54 10.60
C LYS A 170 13.80 -12.76 9.90
N SER A 171 12.63 -13.36 9.67
CA SER A 171 11.50 -12.66 9.05
C SER A 171 10.94 -11.56 9.96
N LEU A 172 10.34 -10.54 9.35
CA LEU A 172 9.59 -9.51 10.06
C LEU A 172 8.12 -9.92 10.14
N VAL A 173 7.56 -9.86 11.35
CA VAL A 173 6.14 -10.07 11.62
C VAL A 173 5.51 -8.78 12.12
N TRP A 174 4.33 -8.47 11.63
CA TRP A 174 3.51 -7.37 12.11
C TRP A 174 2.51 -7.90 13.11
N VAL A 175 2.35 -7.20 14.24
CA VAL A 175 1.47 -7.63 15.32
C VAL A 175 0.53 -6.50 15.73
N ASP A 176 -0.70 -6.86 16.08
CA ASP A 176 -1.77 -5.90 16.36
C ASP A 176 -2.35 -5.97 17.78
N ARG A 177 -2.00 -7.00 18.54
CA ARG A 177 -2.43 -7.21 19.92
C ARG A 177 -1.29 -7.79 20.74
N LYS A 178 -1.25 -7.46 22.04
CA LYS A 178 -0.33 -8.05 23.01
C LYS A 178 -1.04 -8.41 24.30
N VAL A 179 -0.53 -9.44 24.96
CA VAL A 179 -0.95 -9.81 26.30
C VAL A 179 0.26 -10.25 27.10
N GLN A 180 0.30 -9.91 28.39
CA GLN A 180 1.37 -10.29 29.31
C GLN A 180 0.81 -11.16 30.42
N CYS A 181 1.37 -12.35 30.61
CA CYS A 181 1.01 -13.26 31.70
C CYS A 181 2.23 -14.07 32.12
N GLY A 182 2.42 -14.28 33.42
CA GLY A 182 3.51 -15.13 33.94
C GLY A 182 4.90 -14.69 33.50
N GLY A 183 5.12 -13.38 33.28
CA GLY A 183 6.39 -12.84 32.80
C GLY A 183 6.67 -13.04 31.30
N VAL A 184 5.74 -13.64 30.55
CA VAL A 184 5.86 -13.83 29.10
C VAL A 184 4.89 -12.89 28.40
N THR A 185 5.36 -12.25 27.33
CA THR A 185 4.50 -11.49 26.41
C THR A 185 4.16 -12.35 25.21
N TYR A 186 2.87 -12.43 24.91
CA TYR A 186 2.35 -13.03 23.69
C TYR A 186 1.84 -11.92 22.77
N VAL A 187 2.01 -12.12 21.48
CA VAL A 187 1.66 -11.12 20.45
C VAL A 187 0.84 -11.79 19.36
N ARG A 188 -0.22 -11.13 18.89
CA ARG A 188 -1.04 -11.63 17.79
C ARG A 188 -0.50 -11.12 16.46
N VAL A 189 -0.27 -12.01 15.50
CA VAL A 189 0.14 -11.61 14.15
C VAL A 189 -1.04 -10.97 13.43
N LYS A 190 -0.80 -9.77 12.88
CA LYS A 190 -1.80 -8.93 12.22
C LYS A 190 -2.50 -9.70 11.11
N ASP A 191 -3.80 -9.48 10.96
CA ASP A 191 -4.67 -10.10 9.94
C ASP A 191 -4.73 -11.63 10.05
N THR A 192 -4.38 -12.18 11.22
CA THR A 192 -4.53 -13.61 11.56
C THR A 192 -5.18 -13.78 12.94
N SER A 193 -5.61 -15.00 13.25
CA SER A 193 -6.00 -15.40 14.62
C SER A 193 -4.82 -15.94 15.43
N GLY A 194 -3.61 -15.93 14.86
CA GLY A 194 -2.43 -16.60 15.38
C GLY A 194 -1.64 -15.77 16.39
N TRP A 195 -1.23 -16.42 17.47
CA TRP A 195 -0.39 -15.87 18.52
C TRP A 195 1.03 -16.43 18.46
N LEU A 196 2.00 -15.58 18.79
CA LEU A 196 3.41 -15.90 19.01
C LEU A 196 3.79 -15.53 20.45
N PHE A 197 4.86 -16.13 20.96
CA PHE A 197 5.46 -15.78 22.25
C PHE A 197 6.76 -15.03 22.03
N MET A 198 7.05 -14.03 22.86
CA MET A 198 8.26 -13.21 22.74
C MET A 198 9.51 -13.88 23.34
N SER A 199 9.33 -14.85 24.23
CA SER A 199 10.41 -15.60 24.87
C SER A 199 10.00 -17.01 25.27
N ARG A 200 10.93 -17.96 25.23
CA ARG A 200 10.74 -19.33 25.73
C ARG A 200 12.00 -19.78 26.46
N ASN A 201 11.84 -20.31 27.68
CA ASN A 201 12.96 -20.78 28.51
C ASN A 201 14.06 -19.71 28.69
N GLY A 202 13.67 -18.45 28.88
CA GLY A 202 14.58 -17.30 29.02
C GLY A 202 15.23 -16.81 27.72
N GLN A 203 15.05 -17.51 26.59
CA GLN A 203 15.54 -17.07 25.29
C GLN A 203 14.50 -16.21 24.56
N GLN A 204 14.94 -15.07 24.04
CA GLN A 204 14.11 -14.19 23.22
C GLN A 204 13.86 -14.82 21.84
N THR A 205 12.59 -14.95 21.46
CA THR A 205 12.15 -15.47 20.15
C THR A 205 11.67 -14.39 19.19
N LEU A 206 11.32 -13.21 19.71
CA LEU A 206 10.95 -12.03 18.94
C LEU A 206 11.71 -10.80 19.44
N ARG A 207 12.35 -10.08 18.52
CA ARG A 207 13.03 -8.80 18.79
C ARG A 207 12.21 -7.66 18.20
N ARG A 208 11.86 -6.65 19.00
CA ARG A 208 11.13 -5.48 18.48
C ARG A 208 11.99 -4.78 17.44
N VAL A 209 11.38 -4.43 16.31
CA VAL A 209 12.00 -3.65 15.25
C VAL A 209 11.21 -2.36 15.08
N VAL A 210 11.93 -1.28 14.79
CA VAL A 210 11.33 0.02 14.45
C VAL A 210 11.32 0.12 12.93
N VAL A 211 10.15 0.38 12.37
CA VAL A 211 10.01 0.72 10.96
C VAL A 211 9.96 2.22 10.85
N GLU A 212 10.96 2.80 10.19
CA GLU A 212 11.01 4.22 9.89
C GLU A 212 10.07 4.49 8.71
N GLU A 213 9.15 5.42 8.89
CA GLU A 213 8.31 5.94 7.81
C GLU A 213 8.90 7.25 7.29
N GLY A 214 8.79 7.48 5.98
CA GLY A 214 9.33 8.68 5.36
C GLY A 214 9.08 8.70 3.86
N SER A 215 9.78 9.57 3.15
CA SER A 215 9.81 9.54 1.69
C SER A 215 11.25 9.69 1.22
N TRP A 216 11.72 8.70 0.49
CA TRP A 216 13.10 8.67 0.01
C TRP A 216 13.14 8.18 -1.43
N MET A 217 14.08 8.74 -2.18
CA MET A 217 14.43 8.25 -3.50
C MET A 217 15.82 7.62 -3.46
N TYR A 218 15.93 6.44 -4.03
CA TYR A 218 17.18 5.70 -4.12
C TYR A 218 17.48 5.32 -5.57
N GLN A 219 18.76 5.20 -5.89
CA GLN A 219 19.26 4.62 -7.12
C GLN A 219 19.75 3.21 -6.85
N VAL A 220 19.35 2.25 -7.68
CA VAL A 220 19.94 0.91 -7.70
C VAL A 220 21.38 1.01 -8.15
N ILE A 221 22.30 0.50 -7.32
CA ILE A 221 23.74 0.42 -7.62
C ILE A 221 24.24 -1.02 -7.67
N ASN A 222 23.33 -1.99 -7.55
CA ASN A 222 23.65 -3.39 -7.72
C ASN A 222 23.68 -3.73 -9.22
N SER A 223 24.83 -4.17 -9.73
CA SER A 223 25.04 -4.48 -11.14
C SER A 223 24.13 -5.61 -11.67
N ALA A 224 23.66 -6.50 -10.81
CA ALA A 224 22.72 -7.56 -11.16
C ALA A 224 21.24 -7.11 -11.07
N GLY A 225 20.99 -5.87 -10.63
CA GLY A 225 19.66 -5.38 -10.30
C GLY A 225 19.15 -5.89 -8.95
N LEU A 226 17.91 -5.53 -8.60
CA LEU A 226 17.25 -5.95 -7.37
C LEU A 226 15.84 -6.48 -7.68
N ALA A 227 15.53 -7.69 -7.23
CA ALA A 227 14.19 -8.25 -7.34
C ALA A 227 13.29 -7.75 -6.20
N LEU A 228 12.01 -7.53 -6.50
CA LEU A 228 11.02 -7.11 -5.51
C LEU A 228 10.62 -8.26 -4.57
N ARG A 229 10.60 -8.00 -3.25
CA ARG A 229 10.30 -8.98 -2.20
C ARG A 229 8.97 -8.71 -1.52
N GLY A 230 8.21 -9.75 -1.16
CA GLY A 230 6.94 -9.60 -0.43
C GLY A 230 7.15 -9.17 1.01
N HIS A 231 8.33 -9.50 1.57
CA HIS A 231 8.68 -9.25 2.96
C HIS A 231 10.15 -8.81 3.09
N PRO A 232 10.51 -8.05 4.14
CA PRO A 232 11.89 -7.66 4.42
C PRO A 232 12.66 -8.83 5.06
N ASP A 233 12.98 -9.82 4.24
CA ASP A 233 13.80 -10.99 4.59
C ASP A 233 14.81 -11.34 3.49
N ASP A 234 15.73 -12.24 3.80
CA ASP A 234 16.81 -12.69 2.89
C ASP A 234 16.42 -13.89 2.01
N SER A 235 15.22 -14.47 2.20
CA SER A 235 14.81 -15.70 1.52
C SER A 235 14.58 -15.44 0.03
N SER A 236 15.17 -16.25 -0.85
CA SER A 236 14.85 -16.17 -2.28
C SER A 236 13.38 -16.50 -2.59
N ALA A 237 12.73 -17.29 -1.74
CA ALA A 237 11.32 -17.64 -1.87
C ALA A 237 10.37 -16.46 -1.62
N SER A 238 10.86 -15.38 -0.99
CA SER A 238 10.06 -14.19 -0.71
C SER A 238 10.03 -13.20 -1.88
N CYS A 239 10.62 -13.49 -3.03
CA CYS A 239 10.47 -12.64 -4.22
C CYS A 239 9.01 -12.70 -4.70
N VAL A 240 8.35 -11.55 -4.84
CA VAL A 240 6.92 -11.48 -5.27
C VAL A 240 6.77 -12.00 -6.69
N ASP A 241 7.72 -11.61 -7.55
CA ASP A 241 7.78 -11.98 -8.95
C ASP A 241 9.25 -11.89 -9.41
N PRO A 242 9.87 -12.98 -9.87
CA PRO A 242 11.24 -12.96 -10.38
C PRO A 242 11.41 -12.11 -11.64
N GLU A 243 10.33 -11.75 -12.34
CA GLU A 243 10.37 -10.87 -13.52
C GLU A 243 10.43 -9.38 -13.14
N ILE A 244 9.98 -9.01 -11.92
CA ILE A 244 10.03 -7.63 -11.43
C ILE A 244 11.41 -7.36 -10.83
N VAL A 245 12.35 -7.00 -11.71
CA VAL A 245 13.72 -6.62 -11.36
C VAL A 245 13.94 -5.15 -11.67
N PHE A 246 14.48 -4.42 -10.69
CA PHE A 246 14.96 -3.05 -10.86
C PHE A 246 16.43 -3.11 -11.30
N PRO A 247 16.76 -2.81 -12.57
CA PRO A 247 18.14 -2.88 -13.05
C PRO A 247 19.02 -1.79 -12.43
N ASP A 248 20.34 -1.98 -12.53
CA ASP A 248 21.34 -0.98 -12.15
C ASP A 248 21.03 0.39 -12.76
N GLY A 249 21.20 1.44 -11.97
CA GLY A 249 20.89 2.82 -12.32
C GLY A 249 19.40 3.22 -12.23
N SER A 250 18.49 2.29 -11.95
CA SER A 250 17.06 2.62 -11.79
C SER A 250 16.82 3.45 -10.53
N LEU A 251 15.91 4.43 -10.60
CA LEU A 251 15.43 5.12 -9.40
C LEU A 251 14.17 4.46 -8.84
N VAL A 252 14.12 4.36 -7.52
CA VAL A 252 12.99 3.81 -6.76
C VAL A 252 12.56 4.80 -5.69
N SER A 253 11.27 5.10 -5.68
CA SER A 253 10.62 5.85 -4.59
C SER A 253 10.25 4.87 -3.49
N THR A 254 10.51 5.24 -2.24
CA THR A 254 10.30 4.38 -1.07
C THR A 254 9.67 5.17 0.06
N ASP A 255 8.95 4.47 0.93
CA ASP A 255 8.17 5.11 2.01
C ASP A 255 8.33 4.48 3.40
N LYS A 256 8.97 3.30 3.47
CA LYS A 256 9.33 2.65 4.72
C LYS A 256 10.76 2.13 4.66
N LYS A 257 11.44 2.12 5.80
CA LYS A 257 12.77 1.55 5.97
C LYS A 257 12.82 0.73 7.25
N VAL A 258 13.45 -0.44 7.21
CA VAL A 258 13.54 -1.34 8.36
C VAL A 258 14.88 -2.08 8.36
N GLU A 259 15.46 -2.27 9.54
CA GLU A 259 16.66 -3.08 9.73
C GLU A 259 16.31 -4.42 10.39
N CYS A 260 16.61 -5.52 9.70
CA CYS A 260 16.38 -6.88 10.17
C CYS A 260 17.68 -7.68 10.02
N GLY A 261 18.24 -8.15 11.13
CA GLY A 261 19.38 -9.08 11.12
C GLY A 261 20.67 -8.55 10.45
N GLY A 262 20.90 -7.23 10.47
CA GLY A 262 22.06 -6.60 9.80
C GLY A 262 21.84 -6.27 8.33
N THR A 263 20.66 -6.58 7.79
CA THR A 263 20.20 -6.17 6.46
C THR A 263 19.20 -5.03 6.62
N THR A 264 19.32 -3.99 5.81
CA THR A 264 18.35 -2.90 5.77
C THR A 264 17.51 -3.03 4.51
N TYR A 265 16.20 -2.90 4.66
CA TYR A 265 15.22 -2.98 3.59
C TYR A 265 14.48 -1.67 3.47
N VAL A 266 14.02 -1.38 2.27
CA VAL A 266 13.12 -0.27 1.99
C VAL A 266 11.90 -0.77 1.23
N ARG A 267 10.72 -0.25 1.57
CA ARG A 267 9.48 -0.57 0.87
C ARG A 267 9.35 0.34 -0.34
N VAL A 268 9.11 -0.22 -1.52
CA VAL A 268 8.86 0.55 -2.74
C VAL A 268 7.46 1.16 -2.65
N LYS A 269 7.38 2.48 -2.82
CA LYS A 269 6.13 3.24 -2.74
C LYS A 269 5.12 2.70 -3.76
N ASP A 270 3.84 2.73 -3.40
CA ASP A 270 2.71 2.26 -4.23
C ASP A 270 2.73 0.76 -4.54
N THR A 271 3.59 0.01 -3.85
CA THR A 271 3.63 -1.46 -3.88
C THR A 271 3.63 -2.02 -2.44
N SER A 272 3.35 -3.31 -2.30
CA SER A 272 3.59 -4.03 -1.04
C SER A 272 5.03 -4.52 -0.87
N GLY A 273 5.88 -4.28 -1.87
CA GLY A 273 7.17 -4.94 -2.01
C GLY A 273 8.35 -4.19 -1.40
N TRP A 274 9.41 -4.94 -1.11
CA TRP A 274 10.61 -4.51 -0.43
C TRP A 274 11.84 -4.76 -1.30
N LEU A 275 12.84 -3.89 -1.16
CA LEU A 275 14.17 -4.04 -1.75
C LEU A 275 15.22 -3.99 -0.66
N PHE A 276 16.38 -4.58 -0.94
CA PHE A 276 17.56 -4.38 -0.12
C PHE A 276 18.03 -2.93 -0.29
N LEU A 277 18.15 -2.20 0.82
CA LEU A 277 18.94 -0.97 0.89
C LEU A 277 20.42 -1.33 1.12
N SER A 278 20.67 -2.27 2.03
CA SER A 278 21.98 -2.88 2.22
C SER A 278 21.87 -4.33 2.64
N LEU A 279 22.68 -5.20 2.04
CA LEU A 279 22.73 -6.63 2.33
C LEU A 279 24.09 -6.98 2.93
N ASN A 280 24.11 -7.51 4.16
CA ASN A 280 25.34 -7.84 4.89
C ASN A 280 26.35 -6.66 4.94
N GLY A 281 25.86 -5.45 5.16
CA GLY A 281 26.67 -4.23 5.20
C GLY A 281 27.07 -3.66 3.83
N GLN A 282 26.84 -4.37 2.72
CA GLN A 282 27.06 -3.85 1.38
C GLN A 282 25.84 -3.08 0.89
N GLN A 283 26.03 -1.81 0.49
CA GLN A 283 24.96 -0.99 -0.06
C GLN A 283 24.54 -1.50 -1.44
N THR A 284 23.23 -1.68 -1.63
CA THR A 284 22.62 -2.07 -2.91
C THR A 284 21.82 -0.93 -3.53
N LEU A 285 21.50 0.07 -2.71
CA LEU A 285 20.85 1.31 -3.10
C LEU A 285 21.69 2.51 -2.64
N ARG A 286 21.72 3.57 -3.44
CA ARG A 286 22.32 4.86 -3.09
C ARG A 286 21.23 5.91 -2.95
N ARG A 287 21.18 6.63 -1.82
CA ARG A 287 20.22 7.72 -1.63
C ARG A 287 20.50 8.83 -2.65
N VAL A 288 19.44 9.33 -3.29
CA VAL A 288 19.52 10.45 -4.22
C VAL A 288 18.82 11.65 -3.60
N ILE A 289 19.40 12.84 -3.82
CA ILE A 289 18.82 14.10 -3.37
C ILE A 289 17.76 14.51 -4.37
N VAL A 290 16.54 14.74 -3.88
CA VAL A 290 15.44 15.30 -4.67
C VAL A 290 15.39 16.79 -4.37
N GLU A 291 15.55 17.60 -5.41
CA GLU A 291 15.35 19.03 -5.34
C GLU A 291 13.84 19.32 -5.46
N GLU A 292 13.25 19.91 -4.44
CA GLU A 292 11.86 20.40 -4.49
C GLU A 292 11.83 21.84 -4.99
N GLY A 293 10.79 22.19 -5.74
CA GLY A 293 10.64 23.55 -6.26
C GLY A 293 9.40 23.71 -7.12
N SER A 294 9.37 24.77 -7.91
CA SER A 294 8.33 25.00 -8.90
C SER A 294 9.00 25.53 -10.16
N TRP A 295 8.86 24.77 -11.23
CA TRP A 295 9.50 25.06 -12.51
C TRP A 295 8.53 24.82 -13.64
N THR A 296 8.60 25.66 -14.66
CA THR A 296 7.92 25.42 -15.92
C THR A 296 8.96 25.05 -16.96
N TYR A 297 8.73 23.94 -17.65
CA TYR A 297 9.56 23.49 -18.75
C TYR A 297 8.74 23.43 -20.03
N GLN A 298 9.36 23.79 -21.14
CA GLN A 298 8.86 23.55 -22.48
C GLN A 298 9.48 22.25 -23.00
N VAL A 299 8.67 21.35 -23.54
CA VAL A 299 9.14 20.18 -24.29
C VAL A 299 9.74 20.65 -25.61
N THR A 300 10.99 20.28 -25.89
CA THR A 300 11.71 20.65 -27.11
C THR A 300 12.01 19.46 -28.02
N ASN A 301 11.54 18.27 -27.64
CA ASN A 301 11.66 17.08 -28.48
C ASN A 301 10.53 17.06 -29.51
N PHE A 302 10.87 17.09 -30.79
CA PHE A 302 9.90 17.06 -31.89
C PHE A 302 9.00 15.81 -31.85
N ALA A 303 9.52 14.67 -31.37
CA ALA A 303 8.72 13.45 -31.20
C ALA A 303 7.83 13.45 -29.94
N GLY A 304 7.88 14.51 -29.14
CA GLY A 304 7.31 14.57 -27.80
C GLY A 304 8.09 13.76 -26.76
N LEU A 305 7.58 13.78 -25.53
CA LEU A 305 8.12 12.99 -24.42
C LEU A 305 7.01 12.18 -23.77
N GLY A 306 7.25 10.87 -23.62
CA GLY A 306 6.38 10.01 -22.82
C GLY A 306 6.62 10.23 -21.34
N LEU A 307 5.53 10.29 -20.58
CA LEU A 307 5.57 10.31 -19.12
C LEU A 307 6.05 8.98 -18.57
N LEU A 308 7.10 8.99 -17.75
CA LEU A 308 7.68 7.80 -17.12
C LEU A 308 7.11 7.62 -15.72
N ARG A 309 6.67 6.42 -15.35
CA ARG A 309 6.25 6.16 -13.95
C ARG A 309 7.39 6.33 -12.95
N HIS A 310 8.63 6.05 -13.37
CA HIS A 310 9.82 6.16 -12.54
C HIS A 310 10.99 6.77 -13.32
N PRO A 311 11.85 7.56 -12.66
CA PRO A 311 12.99 8.21 -13.31
C PRO A 311 14.15 7.20 -13.48
N ALA A 312 14.04 6.26 -14.41
CA ALA A 312 15.02 5.20 -14.64
C ALA A 312 15.71 5.32 -16.01
N HIS A 313 16.98 4.92 -16.06
CA HIS A 313 17.80 4.91 -17.28
C HIS A 313 17.44 3.75 -18.24
N ALA A 314 16.86 2.66 -17.74
CA ALA A 314 16.69 1.41 -18.48
C ALA A 314 15.33 1.27 -19.18
N ILE A 315 15.39 0.62 -20.34
CA ILE A 315 14.36 0.30 -21.35
C ILE A 315 13.14 -0.48 -20.81
N VAL A 316 13.10 -0.80 -19.51
CA VAL A 316 12.02 -1.60 -18.88
C VAL A 316 10.69 -0.81 -18.79
N ASN A 317 10.69 0.52 -19.01
CA ASN A 317 9.47 1.27 -19.30
C ASN A 317 9.01 1.07 -20.76
N ARG A 318 8.85 -0.18 -21.18
CA ARG A 318 8.01 -0.57 -22.32
C ARG A 318 6.52 -0.54 -21.97
N MET A 319 6.17 0.02 -20.81
CA MET A 319 4.81 0.44 -20.51
C MET A 319 4.51 1.63 -21.40
N VAL A 320 3.51 1.46 -22.28
CA VAL A 320 2.91 2.52 -23.11
C VAL A 320 2.84 3.78 -22.28
N ALA A 321 3.50 4.86 -22.73
CA ALA A 321 3.36 6.14 -22.06
C ALA A 321 1.87 6.45 -21.98
N GLU A 322 1.31 6.44 -20.75
CA GLU A 322 -0.11 6.72 -20.53
C GLU A 322 -0.48 8.12 -21.05
N GLU A 323 0.52 9.00 -21.07
CA GLU A 323 0.43 10.35 -21.57
C GLU A 323 1.74 10.72 -22.28
N THR A 324 1.61 11.38 -23.43
CA THR A 324 2.74 11.97 -24.16
C THR A 324 2.57 13.48 -24.21
N TYR A 325 3.65 14.19 -23.90
CA TYR A 325 3.73 15.64 -24.00
C TYR A 325 4.35 15.99 -25.35
N PRO A 326 3.58 16.54 -26.31
CA PRO A 326 4.10 16.89 -27.63
C PRO A 326 5.09 18.06 -27.56
N ASP A 327 5.79 18.29 -28.67
CA ASP A 327 6.67 19.45 -28.81
C ASP A 327 5.96 20.77 -28.46
N GLY A 328 6.67 21.65 -27.77
CA GLY A 328 6.17 22.93 -27.29
C GLY A 328 5.33 22.88 -26.03
N SER A 329 4.86 21.70 -25.59
CA SER A 329 4.02 21.62 -24.40
C SER A 329 4.73 22.19 -23.18
N LEU A 330 3.98 22.97 -22.39
CA LEU A 330 4.45 23.48 -21.12
C LEU A 330 4.09 22.48 -20.02
N VAL A 331 5.09 22.06 -19.27
CA VAL A 331 4.94 21.15 -18.14
C VAL A 331 5.36 21.85 -16.87
N GLN A 332 4.48 21.83 -15.87
CA GLN A 332 4.82 22.27 -14.53
C GLN A 332 5.50 21.11 -13.82
N ALA A 333 6.62 21.38 -13.16
CA ALA A 333 7.38 20.42 -12.40
C ALA A 333 7.57 20.89 -10.96
N ASP A 334 7.46 19.96 -10.02
CA ASP A 334 7.57 20.23 -8.58
C ASP A 334 8.81 19.60 -7.94
N ARG A 335 9.43 18.63 -8.63
CA ARG A 335 10.63 17.93 -8.15
C ARG A 335 11.61 17.69 -9.28
N LYS A 336 12.89 17.67 -8.94
CA LYS A 336 13.99 17.35 -9.85
C LYS A 336 14.96 16.38 -9.17
N VAL A 337 15.50 15.45 -9.95
CA VAL A 337 16.48 14.48 -9.47
C VAL A 337 17.57 14.25 -10.52
N GLU A 338 18.82 14.19 -10.09
CA GLU A 338 19.95 13.83 -10.95
C GLU A 338 20.41 12.40 -10.66
N CYS A 339 20.47 11.57 -11.69
CA CYS A 339 20.82 10.17 -11.59
C CYS A 339 21.57 9.70 -12.83
N GLY A 340 22.79 9.19 -12.64
CA GLY A 340 23.62 8.69 -13.75
C GLY A 340 23.92 9.76 -14.81
N GLY A 341 24.03 11.03 -14.41
CA GLY A 341 24.21 12.16 -15.33
C GLY A 341 22.97 12.56 -16.13
N ILE A 342 21.81 11.97 -15.85
CA ILE A 342 20.52 12.38 -16.39
C ILE A 342 19.76 13.14 -15.31
N THR A 343 19.26 14.32 -15.66
CA THR A 343 18.28 15.02 -14.83
C THR A 343 16.88 14.56 -15.23
N PHE A 344 16.07 14.20 -14.25
CA PHE A 344 14.65 13.96 -14.39
C PHE A 344 13.87 15.02 -13.63
N VAL A 345 12.69 15.37 -14.14
CA VAL A 345 11.74 16.27 -13.49
C VAL A 345 10.42 15.56 -13.31
N HIS A 346 9.83 15.69 -12.12
CA HIS A 346 8.49 15.16 -11.83
C HIS A 346 7.46 16.16 -12.33
N VAL A 347 6.47 15.69 -13.09
CA VAL A 347 5.39 16.55 -13.59
C VAL A 347 4.37 16.73 -12.47
N LYS A 348 4.12 17.98 -12.11
CA LYS A 348 3.21 18.38 -11.04
C LYS A 348 1.82 17.79 -11.28
N ASP A 349 1.14 17.37 -10.20
CA ASP A 349 -0.20 16.78 -10.21
C ASP A 349 -0.31 15.43 -10.97
N THR A 350 0.82 14.86 -11.38
CA THR A 350 0.91 13.50 -11.92
C THR A 350 1.72 12.60 -11.00
N SER A 351 1.85 11.32 -11.32
CA SER A 351 2.81 10.39 -10.69
C SER A 351 4.11 10.26 -11.50
N GLY A 352 4.25 11.01 -12.59
CA GLY A 352 5.19 10.73 -13.64
C GLY A 352 6.39 11.68 -13.71
N TRP A 353 7.40 11.22 -14.45
CA TRP A 353 8.69 11.87 -14.62
C TRP A 353 9.00 12.04 -16.10
N LEU A 354 9.65 13.15 -16.44
CA LEU A 354 10.24 13.39 -17.76
C LEU A 354 11.76 13.49 -17.61
N PHE A 355 12.50 13.03 -18.60
CA PHE A 355 13.95 13.26 -18.65
C PHE A 355 14.22 14.62 -19.30
N MET A 356 15.09 15.41 -18.67
CA MET A 356 15.46 16.76 -19.11
C MET A 356 16.57 16.74 -20.15
N SER A 357 17.48 15.76 -20.07
CA SER A 357 18.61 15.61 -20.99
C SER A 357 18.97 14.15 -21.20
N ARG A 358 19.22 13.73 -22.45
CA ARG A 358 19.74 12.38 -22.77
C ARG A 358 20.94 12.52 -23.71
N SER A 359 22.07 11.93 -23.34
CA SER A 359 23.31 11.98 -24.14
C SER A 359 23.76 13.40 -24.51
N GLY A 360 23.56 14.37 -23.60
CA GLY A 360 23.90 15.78 -23.82
C GLY A 360 22.89 16.60 -24.62
N VAL A 361 21.82 15.98 -25.14
CA VAL A 361 20.72 16.70 -25.81
C VAL A 361 19.63 17.00 -24.79
N ASN A 362 19.31 18.29 -24.60
CA ASN A 362 18.21 18.72 -23.75
C ASN A 362 16.87 18.48 -24.46
N THR A 363 15.97 17.79 -23.79
CA THR A 363 14.60 17.51 -24.22
C THR A 363 13.56 18.41 -23.56
N LEU A 364 13.98 19.10 -22.49
CA LEU A 364 13.20 20.12 -21.80
C LEU A 364 14.03 21.41 -21.71
N ARG A 365 13.35 22.54 -21.91
CA ARG A 365 13.92 23.88 -21.73
C ARG A 365 13.17 24.56 -20.59
N ARG A 366 13.89 25.05 -19.57
CA ARG A 366 13.26 25.87 -18.53
C ARG A 366 12.77 27.17 -19.15
N VAL A 367 11.53 27.54 -18.85
CA VAL A 367 10.92 28.79 -19.31
C VAL A 367 10.44 29.61 -18.11
N VAL A 368 10.33 30.91 -18.31
CA VAL A 368 9.70 31.82 -17.34
C VAL A 368 8.31 32.12 -17.85
N GLU A 369 7.31 31.84 -17.02
CA GLU A 369 5.92 32.17 -17.27
C GLU A 369 5.58 33.45 -16.52
N GLU A 370 5.07 34.44 -17.24
CA GLU A 370 4.58 35.69 -16.70
C GLU A 370 3.05 35.71 -16.85
N GLU A 371 2.34 35.91 -15.75
CA GLU A 371 0.89 36.13 -15.76
C GLU A 371 0.61 37.63 -15.74
N GLY A 372 -0.39 38.07 -16.51
CA GLY A 372 -0.69 39.49 -16.65
C GLY A 372 -1.85 39.73 -17.60
N VAL A 373 -2.05 40.99 -18.00
CA VAL A 373 -3.05 41.35 -19.00
C VAL A 373 -2.39 42.23 -20.03
N TRP A 374 -2.30 41.72 -21.24
CA TRP A 374 -1.69 42.42 -22.36
C TRP A 374 -2.68 42.54 -23.51
N THR A 375 -2.55 43.60 -24.29
CA THR A 375 -3.25 43.75 -25.57
C THR A 375 -2.19 43.82 -26.65
N TYR A 376 -2.28 42.93 -27.64
CA TYR A 376 -1.36 42.91 -28.78
C TYR A 376 -2.10 43.23 -30.07
N LYS A 377 -1.45 43.95 -30.98
CA LYS A 377 -1.90 44.14 -32.36
C LYS A 377 -1.18 43.18 -33.28
N VAL A 378 -1.92 42.39 -34.07
CA VAL A 378 -1.35 41.51 -35.09
C VAL A 378 -0.77 42.34 -36.23
N THR A 379 0.48 42.06 -36.61
CA THR A 379 1.18 42.75 -37.71
C THR A 379 1.57 41.83 -38.86
N ASN A 380 1.39 40.52 -38.70
CA ASN A 380 1.66 39.56 -39.76
C ASN A 380 0.67 39.77 -40.93
N LYS A 381 1.18 39.97 -42.16
CA LYS A 381 0.38 40.28 -43.35
C LYS A 381 -0.66 39.20 -43.69
N VAL A 382 -0.34 37.93 -43.42
CA VAL A 382 -1.20 36.77 -43.72
C VAL A 382 -2.18 36.49 -42.56
N GLY A 383 -1.88 37.01 -41.37
CA GLY A 383 -2.56 36.67 -40.13
C GLY A 383 -1.79 35.61 -39.33
N LEU A 384 -2.29 35.26 -38.16
CA LEU A 384 -1.65 34.28 -37.27
C LEU A 384 -2.62 33.17 -36.89
N ALA A 385 -2.17 31.92 -37.03
CA ALA A 385 -2.91 30.76 -36.53
C ALA A 385 -2.72 30.62 -35.02
N LEU A 386 -3.82 30.38 -34.31
CA LEU A 386 -3.79 30.05 -32.88
C LEU A 386 -3.24 28.64 -32.66
N ARG A 387 -2.45 28.45 -31.61
CA ARG A 387 -1.73 27.19 -31.34
C ARG A 387 -2.12 26.57 -30.01
N ARG A 388 -2.09 25.23 -29.91
CA ARG A 388 -2.27 24.49 -28.65
C ARG A 388 -1.12 24.71 -27.67
N ASN A 389 0.10 24.76 -28.18
CA ASN A 389 1.34 24.88 -27.43
C ASN A 389 2.19 26.05 -27.96
N PRO A 390 3.05 26.67 -27.13
CA PRO A 390 3.99 27.71 -27.55
C PRO A 390 5.17 27.13 -28.36
N THR A 391 4.91 26.56 -29.53
CA THR A 391 5.93 26.06 -30.49
C THR A 391 5.61 26.55 -31.89
N HIS A 392 6.62 26.55 -32.76
CA HIS A 392 6.44 26.78 -34.20
C HIS A 392 5.98 25.54 -34.96
N SER A 393 5.90 24.36 -34.32
CA SER A 393 5.44 23.12 -34.95
C SER A 393 4.07 23.31 -35.62
N PRO A 394 3.93 22.97 -36.92
CA PRO A 394 2.64 23.05 -37.63
C PRO A 394 1.55 22.19 -36.97
N GLU A 395 1.92 21.06 -36.36
CA GLU A 395 0.99 20.15 -35.68
C GLU A 395 0.33 20.78 -34.45
N SER A 396 0.91 21.86 -33.93
CA SER A 396 0.34 22.60 -32.80
C SER A 396 -0.74 23.60 -33.24
N CYS A 397 -0.96 23.85 -34.53
CA CYS A 397 -2.01 24.76 -34.99
C CYS A 397 -3.41 24.19 -34.64
N LEU A 398 -4.31 25.05 -34.16
CA LEU A 398 -5.70 24.68 -33.94
C LEU A 398 -6.43 24.57 -35.29
N VAL A 399 -7.26 23.53 -35.43
CA VAL A 399 -8.04 23.22 -36.63
C VAL A 399 -9.53 23.48 -36.35
N PRO A 400 -10.29 24.12 -37.27
CA PRO A 400 -9.82 24.72 -38.52
C PRO A 400 -8.88 25.90 -38.26
N GLU A 401 -7.94 26.14 -39.17
CA GLU A 401 -6.95 27.23 -39.10
C GLU A 401 -7.67 28.59 -39.19
N VAL A 402 -8.30 29.01 -38.09
CA VAL A 402 -8.84 30.37 -37.98
C VAL A 402 -7.64 31.28 -37.80
N LEU A 403 -7.23 31.91 -38.91
CA LEU A 403 -6.20 32.93 -38.88
C LEU A 403 -6.78 34.19 -38.25
N ILE A 404 -6.13 34.68 -37.20
CA ILE A 404 -6.40 36.00 -36.64
C ILE A 404 -5.89 37.03 -37.65
N PRO A 405 -6.77 37.87 -38.24
CA PRO A 405 -6.39 38.77 -39.32
C PRO A 405 -5.35 39.81 -38.89
N ASN A 406 -4.56 40.29 -39.85
CA ASN A 406 -3.69 41.45 -39.67
C ASN A 406 -4.47 42.63 -39.07
N HIS A 407 -3.83 43.39 -38.18
CA HIS A 407 -4.38 44.52 -37.43
C HIS A 407 -5.44 44.22 -36.37
N SER A 408 -5.79 42.94 -36.17
CA SER A 408 -6.66 42.55 -35.04
C SER A 408 -5.98 42.84 -33.71
N LEU A 409 -6.79 43.19 -32.71
CA LEU A 409 -6.35 43.29 -31.32
C LEU A 409 -6.71 42.00 -30.60
N VAL A 410 -5.73 41.40 -29.93
CA VAL A 410 -5.91 40.20 -29.12
C VAL A 410 -5.56 40.51 -27.67
N ARG A 411 -6.32 39.95 -26.74
CA ARG A 411 -5.98 40.00 -25.31
C ARG A 411 -5.23 38.74 -24.92
N ALA A 412 -4.16 38.91 -24.16
CA ALA A 412 -3.38 37.80 -23.63
C ALA A 412 -3.32 37.85 -22.12
N ASP A 413 -3.33 36.68 -21.50
CA ASP A 413 -3.30 36.50 -20.04
C ASP A 413 -2.02 35.84 -19.53
N LYS A 414 -1.23 35.26 -20.43
CA LYS A 414 0.08 34.67 -20.11
C LYS A 414 1.10 34.99 -21.19
N LYS A 415 2.36 35.06 -20.77
CA LYS A 415 3.52 35.25 -21.63
C LYS A 415 4.61 34.26 -21.23
N VAL A 416 5.26 33.65 -22.22
CA VAL A 416 6.34 32.69 -22.00
C VAL A 416 7.49 32.99 -22.93
N GLU A 417 8.70 33.04 -22.39
CA GLU A 417 9.94 33.21 -23.15
C GLU A 417 10.54 31.84 -23.48
N CYS A 418 10.59 31.51 -24.77
CA CYS A 418 11.03 30.21 -25.30
C CYS A 418 12.35 30.38 -26.08
N GLY A 419 13.43 30.79 -25.41
CA GLY A 419 14.71 31.10 -26.06
C GLY A 419 14.71 32.53 -26.61
N VAL A 420 14.84 32.71 -27.93
CA VAL A 420 14.78 34.03 -28.56
C VAL A 420 13.35 34.48 -28.90
N ASP A 421 12.39 33.55 -28.84
CA ASP A 421 11.01 33.81 -29.17
C ASP A 421 10.17 34.01 -27.91
N THR A 422 9.18 34.88 -28.00
CA THR A 422 8.16 35.08 -26.97
C THR A 422 6.81 34.58 -27.47
N PHE A 423 6.10 33.85 -26.63
CA PHE A 423 4.74 33.40 -26.90
C PHE A 423 3.78 34.03 -25.89
N VAL A 424 2.56 34.29 -26.34
CA VAL A 424 1.49 34.83 -25.50
C VAL A 424 0.25 33.96 -25.64
N ARG A 425 -0.42 33.70 -24.50
CA ARG A 425 -1.66 32.95 -24.48
C ARG A 425 -2.83 33.89 -24.63
N VAL A 426 -3.58 33.74 -25.71
CA VAL A 426 -4.79 34.50 -26.00
C VAL A 426 -5.89 34.08 -25.04
N SER A 427 -6.58 35.07 -24.48
CA SER A 427 -7.58 34.92 -23.42
C SER A 427 -8.92 35.57 -23.80
N ASP A 428 -9.13 35.88 -25.08
CA ASP A 428 -10.34 36.55 -25.57
C ASP A 428 -11.40 35.54 -26.08
N THR A 429 -12.50 36.09 -26.61
CA THR A 429 -13.64 35.30 -27.12
C THR A 429 -13.30 34.43 -28.34
N LEU A 430 -12.11 34.58 -28.94
CA LEU A 430 -11.69 33.81 -30.10
C LEU A 430 -11.19 32.40 -29.73
N GLY A 431 -11.00 32.13 -28.44
CA GLY A 431 -10.57 30.84 -27.91
C GLY A 431 -9.30 30.93 -27.06
N THR A 432 -8.93 29.82 -26.42
CA THR A 432 -7.68 29.72 -25.66
C THR A 432 -6.60 29.07 -26.52
N GLY A 433 -5.43 29.71 -26.59
CA GLY A 433 -4.29 29.17 -27.33
C GLY A 433 -3.14 30.16 -27.39
N TRP A 434 -2.06 29.80 -28.06
CA TRP A 434 -0.81 30.53 -28.09
C TRP A 434 -0.57 31.20 -29.43
N LEU A 435 -0.03 32.41 -29.40
CA LEU A 435 0.54 33.12 -30.54
C LEU A 435 2.00 33.43 -30.24
N PHE A 436 2.84 33.50 -31.27
CA PHE A 436 4.20 33.99 -31.14
C PHE A 436 4.23 35.50 -31.38
N VAL A 437 4.93 36.22 -30.50
CA VAL A 437 5.15 37.66 -30.57
C VAL A 437 6.23 37.98 -31.60
N SER A 438 7.24 37.13 -31.69
CA SER A 438 8.30 37.20 -32.69
C SER A 438 8.67 35.81 -33.19
N ARG A 439 9.21 35.75 -34.41
CA ARG A 439 9.84 34.57 -34.99
C ARG A 439 11.04 34.99 -35.81
N ASP A 440 12.19 34.38 -35.57
CA ASP A 440 13.43 34.65 -36.31
C ASP A 440 13.81 36.16 -36.30
N GLY A 441 13.46 36.87 -35.22
CA GLY A 441 13.69 38.31 -35.06
C GLY A 441 12.61 39.23 -35.67
N GLU A 442 11.67 38.69 -36.45
CA GLU A 442 10.54 39.47 -36.97
C GLU A 442 9.39 39.53 -35.96
N GLN A 443 8.90 40.73 -35.68
CA GLN A 443 7.77 40.95 -34.77
C GLN A 443 6.43 40.68 -35.49
N THR A 444 5.69 39.70 -35.01
CA THR A 444 4.35 39.34 -35.49
C THR A 444 3.21 39.91 -34.64
N LEU A 445 3.53 40.34 -33.41
CA LEU A 445 2.63 41.06 -32.51
C LEU A 445 3.32 42.31 -31.97
N ILE A 446 2.59 43.42 -31.88
CA ILE A 446 3.07 44.64 -31.20
C ILE A 446 2.20 44.89 -29.97
N GLU A 447 2.83 44.89 -28.80
CA GLU A 447 2.16 45.23 -27.53
C GLU A 447 1.62 46.66 -27.58
N GLN A 448 0.34 46.81 -27.26
CA GLN A 448 -0.35 48.10 -27.16
C GLN A 448 -0.28 48.56 -25.71
N LYS A 449 0.48 49.62 -25.45
CA LYS A 449 0.47 50.27 -24.13
C LYS A 449 -0.92 50.87 -23.90
N PRO A 450 -1.47 50.78 -22.67
CA PRO A 450 -2.70 51.50 -22.33
C PRO A 450 -2.50 52.97 -22.68
N GLN A 451 -3.36 53.51 -23.55
CA GLN A 451 -3.38 54.96 -23.72
C GLN A 451 -3.87 55.54 -22.39
N PRO A 452 -3.15 56.53 -21.80
CA PRO A 452 -3.66 57.20 -20.62
C PRO A 452 -5.04 57.76 -20.98
N ILE A 453 -6.07 57.30 -20.26
CA ILE A 453 -7.41 57.86 -20.40
C ILE A 453 -7.25 59.34 -20.04
N GLY A 454 -7.51 60.22 -21.01
CA GLY A 454 -7.31 61.66 -20.85
C GLY A 454 -7.96 62.14 -19.56
N GLN A 455 -7.12 62.65 -18.65
CA GLN A 455 -7.55 63.35 -17.45
C GLN A 455 -8.17 64.70 -17.81
#